data_AF-A0A0D2MUS1-F1
#
_entry.id   AF-A0A0D2MUS1-F1
#
_cell.length_a   1.000
_cell.length_b   1.000
_cell.length_c   1.000
_cell.angle_alpha   90.00
_cell.angle_beta   90.00
_cell.angle_gamma   90.00
#
_symmetry.space_group_name_H-M   'P 1'
#
loop_
_entity.id
_entity.type
_entity.pdbx_description
1 polymer ?
#
loop_
_entity_poly.entity_id
_entity_poly.type
_entity_poly.pdbx_seq_one_letter_code
_entity_poly.pdbx_strand_id
1 'polypeptide(L)'
;MEQQSSLYAPPGSQRCTPTAAAAILLQELRVECNSMGDEQRAWLAVHFVTCQQRTTRDTPFTCNRSRGIKACLSSMDARTNTEYAVFLGNVHSMCLFLQNQRFQELTARMVNDMAAGSRAANATLAAISRQLEDQQERLEGAQTQLGRLQELQEETYTQAAKGAEGVDALISRTEDLSKAMAQSLQLSDDIISLQGAAVVGLDNLVERHAAHTRDAEAQWEALAQGGRALAERRH
;
A
#
# COMPACT_ATOMS: atom_id res chain seq x y z
N MET A 1 -20.78 33.19 -50.49
CA MET A 1 -21.01 32.17 -49.45
C MET A 1 -21.53 32.89 -48.21
N GLU A 2 -22.70 33.50 -48.19
CA GLU A 2 -24.06 33.00 -48.47
C GLU A 2 -24.44 31.71 -47.74
N GLN A 3 -25.47 31.88 -46.89
CA GLN A 3 -26.42 30.89 -46.36
C GLN A 3 -26.08 30.14 -45.06
N GLN A 4 -26.40 30.78 -43.93
CA GLN A 4 -26.99 30.15 -42.75
C GLN A 4 -27.93 31.16 -42.06
N SER A 5 -29.11 31.35 -42.67
CA SER A 5 -30.24 32.09 -42.10
C SER A 5 -31.51 31.47 -42.65
N SER A 6 -31.84 30.27 -42.17
CA SER A 6 -33.11 29.63 -42.45
C SER A 6 -33.40 28.61 -41.35
N LEU A 7 -33.95 29.08 -40.23
CA LEU A 7 -34.63 28.26 -39.22
C LEU A 7 -35.44 29.14 -38.25
N TYR A 8 -36.15 30.13 -38.79
CA TYR A 8 -37.21 30.83 -38.07
C TYR A 8 -38.35 31.12 -39.06
N ALA A 9 -39.02 30.06 -39.50
CA ALA A 9 -40.31 30.20 -40.16
C ALA A 9 -41.34 30.51 -39.07
N PRO A 10 -42.07 31.65 -39.13
CA PRO A 10 -43.14 31.90 -38.17
C PRO A 10 -44.22 30.82 -38.32
N PRO A 11 -44.83 30.33 -37.23
CA PRO A 11 -45.95 29.39 -37.31
C PRO A 11 -47.19 30.17 -37.75
N GLY A 12 -47.22 30.49 -39.04
CA GLY A 12 -48.24 31.31 -39.67
C GLY A 12 -48.69 30.60 -40.93
N SER A 13 -49.49 29.55 -40.79
CA SER A 13 -50.50 29.12 -41.78
C SER A 13 -51.05 27.71 -41.58
N GLN A 14 -50.45 26.84 -40.75
CA GLN A 14 -50.89 25.45 -40.72
C GLN A 14 -51.74 25.11 -39.49
N ARG A 15 -53.06 25.11 -39.77
CA ARG A 15 -54.11 24.28 -39.14
C ARG A 15 -54.38 24.52 -37.66
N CYS A 16 -55.33 25.43 -37.42
CA CYS A 16 -56.19 25.42 -36.24
C CYS A 16 -57.05 24.15 -36.22
N THR A 17 -56.44 23.00 -35.97
CA THR A 17 -57.15 21.73 -35.72
C THR A 17 -56.94 21.32 -34.27
N PRO A 18 -58.00 21.02 -33.51
CA PRO A 18 -57.95 20.90 -32.04
C PRO A 18 -57.05 19.77 -31.53
N THR A 19 -56.77 18.73 -32.31
CA THR A 19 -56.10 17.51 -31.84
C THR A 19 -54.61 17.43 -32.18
N ALA A 20 -54.18 17.92 -33.35
CA ALA A 20 -52.77 17.91 -33.76
C ALA A 20 -51.98 19.15 -33.27
N ALA A 21 -52.67 20.28 -33.10
CA ALA A 21 -52.06 21.51 -32.60
C ALA A 21 -51.69 21.39 -31.11
N ALA A 22 -52.53 20.73 -30.29
CA ALA A 22 -52.33 20.65 -28.85
C ALA A 22 -51.00 19.97 -28.46
N ALA A 23 -50.64 18.84 -29.07
CA ALA A 23 -49.44 18.09 -28.67
C ALA A 23 -48.13 18.79 -29.08
N ILE A 24 -48.07 19.36 -30.29
CA ILE A 24 -46.88 20.07 -30.81
C ILE A 24 -46.76 21.44 -30.13
N LEU A 25 -47.86 22.18 -29.96
CA LEU A 25 -47.85 23.42 -29.19
C LEU A 25 -47.45 23.16 -27.74
N LEU A 26 -47.94 22.12 -27.07
CA LEU A 26 -47.57 21.84 -25.67
C LEU A 26 -46.07 21.52 -25.51
N GLN A 27 -45.48 20.83 -26.49
CA GLN A 27 -44.05 20.49 -26.46
C GLN A 27 -43.17 21.70 -26.76
N GLU A 28 -43.57 22.56 -27.71
CA GLU A 28 -42.90 23.85 -27.99
C GLU A 28 -43.11 24.87 -26.87
N LEU A 29 -44.31 24.98 -26.31
CA LEU A 29 -44.65 25.83 -25.16
C LEU A 29 -43.82 25.53 -23.93
N ARG A 30 -43.43 24.28 -23.70
CA ARG A 30 -42.61 23.90 -22.54
C ARG A 30 -41.18 24.45 -22.65
N VAL A 31 -40.65 24.60 -23.86
CA VAL A 31 -39.35 25.22 -24.11
C VAL A 31 -39.50 26.73 -24.16
N GLU A 32 -40.54 27.23 -24.84
CA GLU A 32 -40.73 28.65 -25.06
C GLU A 32 -41.18 29.41 -23.80
N CYS A 33 -42.08 28.88 -22.96
CA CYS A 33 -42.60 29.60 -21.78
C CYS A 33 -41.50 30.01 -20.78
N ASN A 34 -40.36 29.32 -20.75
CA ASN A 34 -39.22 29.69 -19.89
C ASN A 34 -38.40 30.86 -20.46
N SER A 35 -38.36 31.01 -21.79
CA SER A 35 -37.68 32.11 -22.49
C SER A 35 -38.63 33.20 -22.98
N MET A 36 -39.95 33.03 -22.77
CA MET A 36 -40.98 33.91 -23.30
C MET A 36 -41.11 35.17 -22.45
N GLY A 37 -40.92 36.34 -23.06
CA GLY A 37 -41.27 37.64 -22.48
C GLY A 37 -42.77 37.94 -22.58
N ASP A 38 -43.21 39.02 -21.93
CA ASP A 38 -44.63 39.39 -21.87
C ASP A 38 -45.24 39.66 -23.26
N GLU A 39 -44.46 40.24 -24.18
CA GLU A 39 -44.93 40.50 -25.54
C GLU A 39 -45.19 39.20 -26.33
N GLN A 40 -44.35 38.19 -26.15
CA GLN A 40 -44.51 36.91 -26.83
C GLN A 40 -45.70 36.13 -26.26
N ARG A 41 -45.92 36.20 -24.94
CA ARG A 41 -47.14 35.67 -24.28
C ARG A 41 -48.40 36.36 -24.79
N ALA A 42 -48.35 37.68 -24.98
CA ALA A 42 -49.45 38.45 -25.54
C ALA A 42 -49.72 38.06 -27.01
N TRP A 43 -48.70 37.87 -27.83
CA TRP A 43 -48.86 37.36 -29.20
C TRP A 43 -49.42 35.95 -29.25
N LEU A 44 -49.05 35.08 -28.32
CA LEU A 44 -49.62 33.74 -28.19
C LEU A 44 -51.12 33.80 -27.83
N ALA A 45 -51.51 34.69 -26.93
CA ALA A 45 -52.91 34.93 -26.62
C ALA A 45 -53.68 35.46 -27.85
N VAL A 46 -53.10 36.37 -28.64
CA VAL A 46 -53.68 36.81 -29.92
C VAL A 46 -53.86 35.64 -30.89
N HIS A 47 -52.88 34.74 -30.99
CA HIS A 47 -53.00 33.53 -31.82
C HIS A 47 -54.14 32.63 -31.37
N PHE A 48 -54.30 32.41 -30.06
CA PHE A 48 -55.42 31.64 -29.53
C PHE A 48 -56.78 32.29 -29.82
N VAL A 49 -56.89 33.62 -29.66
CA VAL A 49 -58.11 34.36 -30.01
C VAL A 49 -58.43 34.25 -31.50
N THR A 50 -57.46 34.52 -32.38
CA THR A 50 -57.64 34.41 -33.84
C THR A 50 -58.02 32.97 -34.23
N CYS A 51 -57.44 31.97 -33.58
CA CYS A 51 -57.76 30.56 -33.83
C CYS A 51 -59.20 30.22 -33.40
N GLN A 52 -59.61 30.67 -32.21
CA GLN A 52 -60.98 30.51 -31.70
C GLN A 52 -62.01 31.27 -32.55
N GLN A 53 -61.66 32.44 -33.07
CA GLN A 53 -62.58 33.22 -33.90
C GLN A 53 -62.73 32.64 -35.30
N ARG A 54 -61.70 31.98 -35.86
CA ARG A 54 -61.81 31.28 -37.15
C ARG A 54 -62.83 30.14 -37.14
N THR A 55 -63.15 29.58 -35.97
CA THR A 55 -64.16 28.53 -35.83
C THR A 55 -65.53 29.06 -35.41
N THR A 56 -65.62 30.28 -34.86
CA THR A 56 -66.84 30.82 -34.24
C THR A 56 -67.40 32.07 -34.90
N ARG A 57 -66.66 32.71 -35.82
CA ARG A 57 -67.06 33.95 -36.49
C ARG A 57 -66.77 33.88 -37.98
N ASP A 58 -67.63 34.53 -38.77
CA ASP A 58 -67.45 34.67 -40.23
C ASP A 58 -66.23 35.54 -40.58
N THR A 59 -65.97 36.58 -39.77
CA THR A 59 -64.81 37.48 -39.91
C THR A 59 -63.93 37.44 -38.65
N PRO A 60 -62.84 36.65 -38.64
CA PRO A 60 -61.95 36.57 -37.50
C PRO A 60 -61.07 37.82 -37.36
N PHE A 61 -60.73 38.18 -36.13
CA PHE A 61 -59.77 39.25 -35.85
C PHE A 61 -58.39 38.91 -36.43
N THR A 62 -57.87 39.81 -37.26
CA THR A 62 -56.54 39.70 -37.87
C THR A 62 -55.60 40.70 -37.27
N CYS A 63 -54.42 40.22 -36.84
CA CYS A 63 -53.38 41.10 -36.34
C CYS A 63 -52.01 40.68 -36.85
N ASN A 64 -51.27 41.66 -37.36
CA ASN A 64 -49.94 41.46 -37.92
C ASN A 64 -48.86 41.85 -36.89
N ARG A 65 -47.88 40.96 -36.67
CA ARG A 65 -46.71 41.20 -35.81
C ARG A 65 -45.95 42.48 -36.16
N SER A 66 -45.93 42.89 -37.42
CA SER A 66 -45.25 44.10 -37.87
C SER A 66 -45.81 45.41 -37.27
N ARG A 67 -47.06 45.43 -36.79
CA ARG A 67 -47.67 46.63 -36.19
C ARG A 67 -47.44 46.74 -34.68
N GLY A 68 -46.83 45.74 -34.06
CA GLY A 68 -46.63 45.65 -32.62
C GLY A 68 -47.91 45.28 -31.86
N ILE A 69 -47.73 44.68 -30.67
CA ILE A 69 -48.85 44.15 -29.89
C ILE A 69 -49.78 45.27 -29.38
N LYS A 70 -49.25 46.44 -29.03
CA LYS A 70 -50.05 47.52 -28.47
C LYS A 70 -51.09 48.06 -29.47
N ALA A 71 -50.68 48.25 -30.72
CA ALA A 71 -51.59 48.69 -31.78
C ALA A 71 -52.65 47.62 -32.11
N CYS A 72 -52.27 46.35 -31.99
CA CYS A 72 -53.17 45.20 -32.13
C CYS A 72 -54.33 45.24 -31.13
N LEU A 73 -54.00 45.46 -29.84
CA LEU A 73 -54.99 45.46 -28.76
C LEU A 73 -55.93 46.66 -28.87
N SER A 74 -55.43 47.81 -29.33
CA SER A 74 -56.25 49.01 -29.54
C SER A 74 -57.29 48.87 -30.66
N SER A 75 -57.13 47.93 -31.60
CA SER A 75 -58.10 47.71 -32.68
C SER A 75 -59.10 46.59 -32.39
N MET A 76 -59.11 46.00 -31.19
CA MET A 76 -60.05 44.95 -30.80
C MET A 76 -61.42 45.53 -30.42
N ASP A 77 -62.49 44.89 -30.87
CA ASP A 77 -63.84 45.14 -30.33
C ASP A 77 -63.98 44.58 -28.90
N ALA A 78 -64.99 45.04 -28.16
CA ALA A 78 -65.18 44.68 -26.76
C ALA A 78 -65.22 43.16 -26.52
N ARG A 79 -65.87 42.40 -27.40
CA ARG A 79 -65.97 40.94 -27.29
C ARG A 79 -64.63 40.27 -27.54
N THR A 80 -63.91 40.70 -28.59
CA THR A 80 -62.55 40.22 -28.89
C THR A 80 -61.56 40.54 -27.77
N ASN A 81 -61.66 41.72 -27.16
CA ASN A 81 -60.81 42.11 -26.04
C ASN A 81 -61.06 41.25 -24.79
N THR A 82 -62.33 40.90 -24.49
CA THR A 82 -62.66 39.97 -23.40
C THR A 82 -62.13 38.56 -23.67
N GLU A 83 -62.33 38.04 -24.88
CA GLU A 83 -61.77 36.74 -25.30
C GLU A 83 -60.23 36.75 -25.13
N TYR A 84 -59.57 37.82 -25.58
CA TYR A 84 -58.13 38.02 -25.43
C TYR A 84 -57.66 38.00 -23.97
N ALA A 85 -58.32 38.74 -23.07
CA ALA A 85 -57.95 38.78 -21.67
C ALA A 85 -58.03 37.39 -21.01
N VAL A 86 -59.04 36.59 -21.35
CA VAL A 86 -59.18 35.20 -20.88
C VAL A 86 -58.04 34.32 -21.38
N PHE A 87 -57.76 34.35 -22.69
CA PHE A 87 -56.66 33.56 -23.26
C PHE A 87 -55.30 34.00 -22.73
N LEU A 88 -55.08 35.30 -22.49
CA LEU A 88 -53.87 35.81 -21.88
C LEU A 88 -53.66 35.29 -20.45
N GLY A 89 -54.73 35.29 -19.65
CA GLY A 89 -54.72 34.69 -18.32
C GLY A 89 -54.36 33.21 -18.36
N ASN A 90 -54.98 32.45 -19.27
CA ASN A 90 -54.70 31.02 -19.46
C ASN A 90 -53.25 30.77 -19.90
N VAL A 91 -52.71 31.59 -20.80
CA VAL A 91 -51.30 31.54 -21.21
C VAL A 91 -50.38 31.76 -20.01
N HIS A 92 -50.68 32.74 -19.16
CA HIS A 92 -49.89 33.01 -17.97
C HIS A 92 -49.93 31.84 -16.98
N SER A 93 -51.12 31.33 -16.67
CA SER A 93 -51.28 30.16 -15.78
C SER A 93 -50.57 28.92 -16.31
N MET A 94 -50.68 28.64 -17.62
CA MET A 94 -50.02 27.51 -18.26
C MET A 94 -48.50 27.65 -18.24
N CYS A 95 -47.95 28.82 -18.57
CA CYS A 95 -46.51 29.04 -18.51
C CYS A 95 -45.98 28.91 -17.08
N LEU A 96 -46.69 29.46 -16.09
CA LEU A 96 -46.31 29.31 -14.68
C LEU A 96 -46.32 27.83 -14.25
N PHE A 97 -47.34 27.08 -14.64
CA PHE A 97 -47.41 25.64 -14.36
C PHE A 97 -46.23 24.87 -14.97
N LEU A 98 -45.92 25.11 -16.25
CA LEU A 98 -44.81 24.45 -16.94
C LEU A 98 -43.44 24.83 -16.35
N GLN A 99 -43.25 26.09 -15.97
CA GLN A 99 -42.04 26.54 -15.29
C GLN A 99 -41.88 25.85 -13.93
N ASN A 100 -42.95 25.77 -13.13
CA ASN A 100 -42.94 25.07 -11.85
C ASN A 100 -42.64 23.58 -12.01
N GLN A 101 -43.25 22.91 -13.00
CA GLN A 101 -42.97 21.51 -13.27
C GLN A 101 -41.49 21.29 -13.64
N ARG A 102 -40.94 22.13 -14.51
CA ARG A 102 -39.51 22.07 -14.88
C ARG A 102 -38.61 22.33 -13.68
N PHE A 103 -38.95 23.31 -12.85
CA PHE A 103 -38.22 23.59 -11.62
C PHE A 103 -38.21 22.36 -10.71
N GLN A 104 -39.37 21.75 -10.45
CA GLN A 104 -39.47 20.53 -9.64
C GLN A 104 -38.63 19.38 -10.19
N GLU A 105 -38.67 19.14 -11.50
CA GLU A 105 -37.87 18.11 -12.15
C GLU A 105 -36.37 18.36 -12.01
N LEU A 106 -35.92 19.61 -12.20
CA LEU A 106 -34.52 19.99 -12.04
C LEU A 106 -34.06 19.88 -10.58
N THR A 107 -34.87 20.35 -9.64
CA THR A 107 -34.59 20.24 -8.20
C THR A 107 -34.52 18.77 -7.77
N ALA A 108 -35.44 17.92 -8.21
CA ALA A 108 -35.41 16.49 -7.90
C ALA A 108 -34.13 15.82 -8.42
N ARG A 109 -33.71 16.15 -9.65
CA ARG A 109 -32.43 15.66 -10.20
C ARG A 109 -31.24 16.14 -9.37
N MET A 110 -31.18 17.45 -9.09
CA MET A 110 -30.09 18.03 -8.30
C MET A 110 -29.99 17.42 -6.89
N VAL A 111 -31.12 17.19 -6.21
CA VAL A 111 -31.15 16.54 -4.90
C VAL A 111 -30.65 15.10 -5.00
N ASN A 112 -31.08 14.35 -6.02
CA ASN A 112 -30.61 12.98 -6.23
C ASN A 112 -29.10 12.92 -6.52
N ASP A 113 -28.60 13.81 -7.37
CA ASP A 113 -27.18 13.91 -7.71
C ASP A 113 -26.35 14.29 -6.47
N MET A 114 -26.83 15.24 -5.68
CA MET A 114 -26.19 15.62 -4.42
C MET A 114 -26.18 14.46 -3.41
N ALA A 115 -27.31 13.77 -3.25
CA ALA A 115 -27.40 12.61 -2.35
C ALA A 115 -26.51 11.45 -2.83
N ALA A 116 -26.38 11.23 -4.13
CA ALA A 116 -25.43 10.27 -4.69
C ALA A 116 -23.98 10.68 -4.41
N GLY A 117 -23.64 11.96 -4.64
CA GLY A 117 -22.32 12.51 -4.33
C GLY A 117 -21.95 12.40 -2.86
N SER A 118 -22.87 12.73 -1.94
CA SER A 118 -22.67 12.58 -0.50
C SER A 118 -22.45 11.12 -0.10
N ARG A 119 -23.21 10.18 -0.66
CA ARG A 119 -22.99 8.75 -0.41
C ARG A 119 -21.63 8.27 -0.91
N ALA A 120 -21.21 8.70 -2.10
CA ALA A 120 -19.90 8.36 -2.66
C ALA A 120 -18.76 8.94 -1.82
N ALA A 121 -18.88 10.20 -1.38
CA ALA A 121 -17.91 10.84 -0.49
C ALA A 121 -17.82 10.09 0.85
N ASN A 122 -18.96 9.74 1.45
CA ASN A 122 -18.98 8.99 2.71
C ASN A 122 -18.37 7.58 2.56
N ALA A 123 -18.66 6.88 1.46
CA ALA A 123 -18.05 5.58 1.17
C ALA A 123 -16.52 5.69 1.01
N THR A 124 -16.05 6.76 0.36
CA THR A 124 -14.61 7.05 0.20
C THR A 124 -13.95 7.32 1.55
N LEU A 125 -14.58 8.14 2.41
CA LEU A 125 -14.09 8.41 3.76
C LEU A 125 -14.04 7.13 4.61
N ALA A 126 -15.06 6.28 4.53
CA ALA A 126 -15.08 5.00 5.24
C ALA A 126 -13.96 4.06 4.76
N ALA A 127 -13.67 4.03 3.45
CA ALA A 127 -12.56 3.26 2.90
C ALA A 127 -11.20 3.80 3.38
N ILE A 128 -11.03 5.12 3.40
CA ILE A 128 -9.81 5.77 3.92
C ILE A 128 -9.63 5.45 5.41
N SER A 129 -10.69 5.53 6.23
CA SER A 129 -10.63 5.19 7.66
C SER A 129 -10.14 3.76 7.86
N ARG A 130 -10.72 2.79 7.15
CA ARG A 130 -10.30 1.39 7.24
C ARG A 130 -8.85 1.19 6.79
N GLN A 131 -8.42 1.90 5.75
CA GLN A 131 -7.03 1.84 5.30
C GLN A 131 -6.09 2.43 6.35
N LEU A 132 -6.46 3.53 7.00
CA LEU A 132 -5.65 4.12 8.08
C LEU A 132 -5.55 3.18 9.29
N GLU A 133 -6.65 2.52 9.66
CA GLU A 133 -6.67 1.50 10.71
C GLU A 133 -5.75 0.32 10.38
N ASP A 134 -5.82 -0.23 9.16
CA ASP A 134 -4.91 -1.31 8.71
C ASP A 134 -3.44 -0.85 8.70
N GLN A 135 -3.16 0.37 8.24
CA GLN A 135 -1.81 0.93 8.28
C GLN A 135 -1.31 1.10 9.70
N GLN A 136 -2.17 1.52 10.64
CA GLN A 136 -1.80 1.65 12.04
C GLN A 136 -1.48 0.28 12.66
N GLU A 137 -2.31 -0.73 12.44
CA GLU A 137 -2.05 -2.09 12.93
C GLU A 137 -0.73 -2.65 12.35
N ARG A 138 -0.46 -2.38 11.07
CA ARG A 138 0.82 -2.75 10.43
C ARG A 138 2.01 -2.04 11.04
N LEU A 139 1.89 -0.76 11.37
CA LEU A 139 2.96 0.00 12.03
C LEU A 139 3.22 -0.51 13.45
N GLU A 140 2.17 -0.80 14.21
CA GLU A 140 2.27 -1.40 15.55
C GLU A 140 2.92 -2.79 15.51
N GLY A 141 2.54 -3.61 14.53
CA GLY A 141 3.16 -4.90 14.26
C GLY A 141 4.65 -4.77 13.90
N ALA A 142 4.99 -3.83 13.02
CA ALA A 142 6.38 -3.57 12.63
C ALA A 142 7.22 -3.08 13.81
N GLN A 143 6.70 -2.20 14.66
CA GLN A 143 7.39 -1.76 15.89
C GLN A 143 7.65 -2.93 16.84
N THR A 144 6.65 -3.79 17.03
CA THR A 144 6.79 -4.98 17.88
C THR A 144 7.87 -5.92 17.34
N GLN A 145 7.92 -6.11 16.02
CA GLN A 145 8.96 -6.92 15.37
C GLN A 145 10.36 -6.31 15.53
N LEU A 146 10.49 -4.99 15.36
CA LEU A 146 11.76 -4.28 15.57
C LEU A 146 12.24 -4.40 17.02
N GLY A 147 11.33 -4.30 18.00
CA GLY A 147 11.65 -4.52 19.41
C GLY A 147 12.19 -5.93 19.68
N ARG A 148 11.55 -6.96 19.12
CA ARG A 148 12.04 -8.35 19.20
C ARG A 148 13.41 -8.55 18.55
N LEU A 149 13.65 -7.90 17.41
CA LEU A 149 14.96 -7.97 16.74
C LEU A 149 16.06 -7.31 17.57
N GLN A 150 15.77 -6.20 18.27
CA GLN A 150 16.71 -5.58 19.19
C GLN A 150 17.04 -6.49 20.37
N GLU A 151 16.02 -7.09 20.98
CA GLU A 151 16.19 -8.05 22.08
C GLU A 151 17.04 -9.26 21.66
N LEU A 152 16.73 -9.85 20.50
CA LEU A 152 17.53 -10.93 19.93
C LEU A 152 18.97 -10.50 19.65
N GLN A 153 19.19 -9.28 19.14
CA GLN A 153 20.55 -8.79 18.91
C GLN A 153 21.33 -8.74 20.23
N GLU A 154 20.76 -8.16 21.27
CA GLU A 154 21.40 -8.07 22.59
C GLU A 154 21.71 -9.45 23.15
N GLU A 155 20.77 -10.39 23.07
CA GLU A 155 21.00 -11.78 23.47
C GLU A 155 22.15 -12.41 22.67
N THR A 156 22.17 -12.22 21.34
CA THR A 156 23.22 -12.76 20.48
C THR A 156 24.58 -12.17 20.81
N TYR A 157 24.67 -10.86 21.10
CA TYR A 157 25.91 -10.22 21.52
C TYR A 157 26.40 -10.78 22.86
N THR A 158 25.52 -10.96 23.84
CA THR A 158 25.91 -11.53 25.14
C THR A 158 26.36 -12.99 25.02
N GLN A 159 25.70 -13.79 24.17
CA GLN A 159 26.10 -15.16 23.88
C GLN A 159 27.44 -15.20 23.14
N ALA A 160 27.66 -14.31 22.16
CA ALA A 160 28.93 -14.20 21.45
C ALA A 160 30.08 -13.82 22.39
N ALA A 161 29.86 -12.88 23.31
CA ALA A 161 30.85 -12.50 24.32
C ALA A 161 31.22 -13.68 25.24
N LYS A 162 30.22 -14.39 25.79
CA LYS A 162 30.44 -15.60 26.60
C LYS A 162 31.14 -16.71 25.81
N GLY A 163 30.81 -16.86 24.53
CA GLY A 163 31.47 -17.80 23.63
C GLY A 163 32.94 -17.47 23.43
N ALA A 164 33.28 -16.19 23.24
CA ALA A 164 34.65 -15.73 23.12
C ALA A 164 35.46 -16.01 24.40
N GLU A 165 34.90 -15.72 25.59
CA GLU A 165 35.51 -16.06 26.88
C GLU A 165 35.72 -17.58 27.03
N GLY A 166 34.74 -18.39 26.60
CA GLY A 166 34.84 -19.85 26.62
C GLY A 166 35.94 -20.40 25.72
N VAL A 167 36.13 -19.82 24.52
CA VAL A 167 37.21 -20.18 23.59
C VAL A 167 38.57 -19.80 24.18
N ASP A 168 38.70 -18.61 24.77
CA ASP A 168 39.94 -18.18 25.42
C ASP A 168 40.35 -19.11 26.57
N ALA A 169 39.38 -19.47 27.42
CA ALA A 169 39.59 -20.47 28.48
C ALA A 169 40.01 -21.85 27.92
N LEU A 170 39.50 -22.24 26.75
CA LEU A 170 39.88 -23.49 26.10
C LEU A 170 41.32 -23.44 25.57
N ILE A 171 41.73 -22.31 24.99
CA ILE A 171 43.09 -22.09 24.51
C ILE A 171 44.07 -22.20 25.67
N SER A 172 43.81 -21.49 26.78
CA SER A 172 44.65 -21.57 27.99
C SER A 172 44.77 -23.00 28.54
N ARG A 173 43.67 -23.76 28.60
CA ARG A 173 43.72 -25.17 29.00
C ARG A 173 44.54 -26.05 28.04
N THR A 174 44.52 -25.73 26.75
CA THR A 174 45.28 -26.46 25.74
C THR A 174 46.78 -26.17 25.89
N GLU A 175 47.14 -24.92 26.18
CA GLU A 175 48.52 -24.54 26.51
C GLU A 175 49.02 -25.26 27.77
N ASP A 176 48.23 -25.26 28.84
CA ASP A 176 48.56 -25.97 30.08
C ASP A 176 48.73 -27.48 29.85
N LEU A 177 47.83 -28.09 29.08
CA LEU A 177 47.93 -29.49 28.70
C LEU A 177 49.20 -29.76 27.89
N SER A 178 49.54 -28.90 26.94
CA SER A 178 50.77 -29.02 26.14
C SER A 178 52.03 -28.98 27.01
N LYS A 179 52.04 -28.10 28.02
CA LYS A 179 53.13 -27.95 28.98
C LYS A 179 53.24 -29.17 29.88
N ALA A 180 52.11 -29.67 30.38
CA ALA A 180 52.08 -30.91 31.17
C ALA A 180 52.57 -32.11 30.35
N MET A 181 52.21 -32.18 29.06
CA MET A 181 52.67 -33.22 28.15
C MET A 181 54.19 -33.13 27.91
N ALA A 182 54.74 -31.92 27.71
CA ALA A 182 56.18 -31.71 27.58
C ALA A 182 56.94 -32.12 28.86
N GLN A 183 56.42 -31.78 30.04
CA GLN A 183 56.98 -32.22 31.33
C GLN A 183 56.97 -33.74 31.48
N SER A 184 55.88 -34.40 31.07
CA SER A 184 55.79 -35.86 31.08
C SER A 184 56.83 -36.52 30.17
N LEU A 185 57.09 -35.93 28.99
CA LEU A 185 58.13 -36.42 28.07
C LEU A 185 59.53 -36.24 28.67
N GLN A 186 59.80 -35.10 29.31
CA GLN A 186 61.08 -34.85 29.97
C GLN A 186 61.32 -35.84 31.12
N LEU A 187 60.31 -36.12 31.94
CA LEU A 187 60.40 -37.16 32.97
C LEU A 187 60.71 -38.54 32.38
N SER A 188 60.12 -38.86 31.23
CA SER A 188 60.42 -40.12 30.54
C SER A 188 61.87 -40.18 30.05
N ASP A 189 62.42 -39.07 29.54
CA ASP A 189 63.81 -38.99 29.11
C ASP A 189 64.79 -39.12 30.29
N ASP A 190 64.48 -38.48 31.42
CA ASP A 190 65.25 -38.61 32.67
C ASP A 190 65.29 -40.06 33.15
N ILE A 191 64.15 -40.77 33.09
CA ILE A 191 64.08 -42.20 33.45
C ILE A 191 64.96 -43.04 32.51
N ILE A 192 64.92 -42.79 31.20
CA ILE A 192 65.76 -43.50 30.21
C ILE A 192 67.24 -43.25 30.48
N SER A 193 67.62 -42.00 30.75
CA SER A 193 68.99 -41.61 31.08
C SER A 193 69.48 -42.30 32.36
N LEU A 194 68.64 -42.31 33.41
CA LEU A 194 68.96 -42.97 34.69
C LEU A 194 69.12 -44.48 34.50
N GLN A 195 68.25 -45.11 33.71
CA GLN A 195 68.34 -46.53 33.35
C GLN A 195 69.64 -46.81 32.58
N GLY A 196 70.01 -45.97 31.62
CA GLY A 196 71.27 -46.10 30.87
C GLY A 196 72.51 -45.99 31.76
N ALA A 197 72.54 -44.99 32.66
CA ALA A 197 73.62 -44.82 33.61
C ALA A 197 73.76 -46.02 34.57
N ALA A 198 72.64 -46.58 35.03
CA ALA A 198 72.63 -47.77 35.87
C ALA A 198 73.19 -49.00 35.15
N VAL A 199 72.86 -49.20 33.87
CA VAL A 199 73.40 -50.31 33.05
C VAL A 199 74.92 -50.18 32.89
N VAL A 200 75.42 -49.00 32.55
CA VAL A 200 76.87 -48.73 32.44
C VAL A 200 77.57 -48.92 33.78
N GLY A 201 76.94 -48.50 34.89
CA GLY A 201 77.46 -48.73 36.24
C GLY A 201 77.57 -50.22 36.59
N LEU A 202 76.57 -51.02 36.20
CA LEU A 202 76.59 -52.47 36.36
C LEU A 202 77.73 -53.11 35.56
N ASP A 203 77.92 -52.69 34.31
CA ASP A 203 78.97 -53.21 33.42
C ASP A 203 80.37 -52.94 34.00
N ASN A 204 80.62 -51.72 34.47
CA ASN A 204 81.88 -51.37 35.15
C ASN A 204 82.13 -52.21 36.42
N LEU A 205 81.09 -52.53 37.18
CA LEU A 205 81.20 -53.40 38.36
C LEU A 205 81.57 -54.83 37.96
N VAL A 206 80.99 -55.35 36.88
CA VAL A 206 81.33 -56.65 36.32
C VAL A 206 82.78 -56.67 35.84
N GLU A 207 83.23 -55.65 35.11
CA GLU A 207 84.62 -55.54 34.66
C GLU A 207 85.61 -55.48 35.83
N ARG A 208 85.31 -54.70 36.88
CA ARG A 208 86.14 -54.65 38.09
C ARG A 208 86.19 -55.99 38.80
N HIS A 209 85.06 -56.68 38.91
CA HIS A 209 85.03 -58.00 39.52
C HIS A 209 85.81 -59.03 38.69
N ALA A 210 85.75 -58.93 37.36
CA ALA A 210 86.55 -59.74 36.44
C ALA A 210 88.06 -59.43 36.54
N ALA A 211 88.44 -58.17 36.79
CA ALA A 211 89.83 -57.79 37.06
C ALA A 211 90.31 -58.36 38.40
N HIS A 212 89.55 -58.17 39.48
CA HIS A 212 89.90 -58.70 40.80
C HIS A 212 90.03 -60.21 40.86
N THR A 213 89.16 -60.94 40.14
CA THR A 213 89.26 -62.40 40.03
C THR A 213 90.51 -62.82 39.28
N ARG A 214 90.85 -62.18 38.16
CA ARG A 214 92.11 -62.41 37.44
C ARG A 214 93.35 -62.11 38.29
N ASP A 215 93.35 -61.01 39.03
CA ASP A 215 94.45 -60.65 39.93
C ASP A 215 94.61 -61.67 41.07
N ALA A 216 93.50 -62.11 41.65
CA ALA A 216 93.51 -63.14 42.69
C ALA A 216 94.04 -64.48 42.13
N GLU A 217 93.57 -64.90 40.95
CA GLU A 217 94.08 -66.10 40.26
C GLU A 217 95.59 -66.00 40.01
N ALA A 218 96.08 -64.86 39.50
CA ALA A 218 97.51 -64.64 39.27
C ALA A 218 98.33 -64.67 40.58
N GLN A 219 97.81 -64.10 41.68
CA GLN A 219 98.44 -64.17 42.99
C GLN A 219 98.52 -65.60 43.54
N TRP A 220 97.42 -66.36 43.41
CA TRP A 220 97.40 -67.78 43.81
C TRP A 220 98.39 -68.61 42.99
N GLU A 221 98.51 -68.35 41.70
CA GLU A 221 99.45 -69.04 40.83
C GLU A 221 100.91 -68.68 41.17
N ALA A 222 101.20 -67.42 41.47
CA ALA A 222 102.51 -66.98 41.96
C ALA A 222 102.89 -67.62 43.30
N LEU A 223 101.95 -67.71 44.25
CA LEU A 223 102.15 -68.42 45.52
C LEU A 223 102.38 -69.92 45.31
N ALA A 224 101.63 -70.54 44.39
CA ALA A 224 101.81 -71.95 44.04
C ALA A 224 103.20 -72.21 43.42
N GLN A 225 103.68 -71.33 42.55
CA GLN A 225 105.03 -71.40 41.98
C GLN A 225 106.12 -71.18 43.04
N GLY A 226 105.95 -70.20 43.94
CA GLY A 226 106.86 -69.97 45.08
C GLY A 226 106.92 -71.16 46.06
N GLY A 227 105.78 -71.82 46.30
CA GLY A 227 105.71 -73.04 47.09
C GLY A 227 106.46 -74.21 46.45
N ARG A 228 106.40 -74.36 45.12
CA ARG A 228 107.18 -75.37 44.37
C ARG A 228 108.69 -75.10 44.46
N ALA A 229 109.11 -73.84 44.32
CA ALA A 229 110.51 -73.45 44.43
C ALA A 229 111.10 -73.67 45.84
N LEU A 230 110.30 -73.56 46.90
CA LEU A 230 110.70 -73.89 48.26
C LEU A 230 110.77 -75.40 48.53
N ALA A 231 109.93 -76.20 47.85
CA ALA A 231 109.98 -77.65 47.94
C ALA A 231 111.25 -78.23 47.27
N GLU A 232 111.71 -77.63 46.17
CA GLU A 232 112.94 -78.03 45.48
C GLU A 232 114.23 -77.70 46.25
N ARG A 233 114.21 -76.73 47.17
CA ARG A 233 115.38 -76.38 48.03
C ARG A 233 115.53 -77.26 49.27
N ARG A 234 114.61 -78.21 49.50
CA ARG A 234 114.58 -79.07 50.70
C ARG A 234 115.08 -80.50 50.45
N HIS A 235 115.63 -80.76 49.28
CA HIS A 235 116.41 -81.96 48.93
C HIS A 235 117.89 -81.60 48.79
#